data_AF-A0A7C5NXN5-F1
#
_entry.id   AF-A0A7C5NXN5-F1
#
_cell.length_a   1.000
_cell.length_b   1.000
_cell.length_c   1.000
_cell.angle_alpha   90.00
_cell.angle_beta   90.00
_cell.angle_gamma   90.00
#
_symmetry.space_group_name_H-M   'P 1'
#
loop_
_entity.id
_entity.type
_entity.pdbx_description
1 polymer ?
#
loop_
_entity_poly.entity_id
_entity_poly.type
_entity_poly.pdbx_seq_one_letter_code
_entity_poly.pdbx_strand_id
1 'polypeptide(L)' 'MDKGFNIKALQAFIAKLDDDKTFEPTKLVLFGYNFDSKYQREFKEALNNYTNKKSIELDMVVRY' A
#
# COMPACT_ATOMS: atom_id res chain seq x y z
N MET A 1 -2.00 13.27 8.39
CA MET A 1 -1.07 12.13 8.57
C MET A 1 -0.58 12.18 10.01
N ASP A 2 -1.25 11.51 10.95
CA ASP A 2 -0.99 11.71 12.40
C ASP A 2 -0.61 10.44 13.19
N LYS A 3 -0.48 9.27 12.54
CA LYS A 3 -0.07 8.02 13.22
C LYS A 3 1.02 7.22 12.49
N GLY A 4 2.08 7.90 12.07
CA GLY A 4 3.35 7.25 11.71
C GLY A 4 3.45 6.59 10.33
N PHE A 5 2.35 6.35 9.62
CA PHE A 5 2.41 5.84 8.25
C PHE A 5 2.64 6.99 7.26
N ASN A 6 3.86 7.06 6.72
CA ASN A 6 4.30 8.10 5.79
C ASN A 6 4.77 7.49 4.47
N ILE A 7 5.17 8.32 3.52
CA ILE A 7 5.67 7.89 2.20
C ILE A 7 6.82 6.89 2.29
N LYS A 8 7.70 6.96 3.30
CA LYS A 8 8.79 6.00 3.47
C LYS A 8 8.29 4.60 3.81
N ALA A 9 7.19 4.50 4.56
CA ALA A 9 6.54 3.22 4.85
C ALA A 9 5.97 2.58 3.57
N LEU A 10 5.41 3.39 2.67
CA LEU A 10 4.95 2.91 1.35
C LEU A 10 6.12 2.40 0.50
N GLN A 11 7.21 3.17 0.43
CA GLN A 11 8.40 2.76 -0.33
C GLN A 11 8.98 1.44 0.20
N ALA A 12 9.06 1.28 1.53
CA ALA A 12 9.50 0.04 2.15
C ALA A 12 8.56 -1.14 1.85
N PHE A 13 7.24 -0.90 1.84
CA PHE A 13 6.25 -1.91 1.47
C PHE A 13 6.40 -2.37 0.02
N ILE A 14 6.54 -1.42 -0.91
CA ILE A 14 6.79 -1.67 -2.34
C ILE A 14 8.09 -2.46 -2.54
N ALA A 15 9.19 -2.02 -1.92
CA ALA A 15 10.46 -2.74 -2.01
C ALA A 15 10.34 -4.18 -1.50
N LYS A 16 9.62 -4.39 -0.40
CA LYS A 16 9.36 -5.73 0.12
C LYS A 16 8.50 -6.57 -0.84
N LEU A 17 7.49 -5.98 -1.47
CA LEU A 17 6.69 -6.65 -2.50
C LEU A 17 7.53 -7.14 -3.67
N ASP A 18 8.52 -6.36 -4.12
CA ASP A 18 9.37 -6.75 -5.25
C ASP A 18 10.47 -7.74 -4.84
N ASP A 19 11.18 -7.48 -3.74
CA ASP A 19 12.45 -8.16 -3.43
C ASP A 19 12.25 -9.46 -2.62
N ASP A 20 11.22 -9.53 -1.76
CA ASP A 20 10.98 -10.70 -0.90
C ASP A 20 10.08 -11.71 -1.60
N LYS A 21 10.67 -12.78 -2.15
CA LYS A 21 9.95 -13.85 -2.88
C LYS A 21 8.85 -14.53 -2.07
N THR A 22 8.87 -14.44 -0.75
CA THR A 22 7.85 -15.05 0.13
C THR A 22 6.72 -14.08 0.48
N PHE A 23 6.91 -12.78 0.19
CA PHE A 23 5.95 -11.73 0.50
C PHE A 23 5.06 -11.45 -0.71
N GLU A 24 3.95 -12.18 -0.78
CA GLU A 24 2.99 -12.13 -1.89
C GLU A 24 1.55 -11.88 -1.39
N PRO A 25 1.28 -10.75 -0.71
CA PRO A 25 -0.07 -10.43 -0.26
C PRO A 25 -0.98 -10.13 -1.45
N THR A 26 -2.21 -10.64 -1.40
CA THR A 26 -3.26 -10.35 -2.41
C THR A 26 -4.21 -9.25 -1.95
N LYS A 27 -4.15 -8.86 -0.66
CA LYS A 27 -5.03 -7.86 -0.08
C LYS A 27 -4.29 -6.97 0.91
N LEU A 28 -4.49 -5.66 0.79
CA LEU A 28 -4.01 -4.64 1.71
C LEU A 28 -5.21 -3.96 2.38
N VAL A 29 -5.30 -4.04 3.70
CA VAL A 29 -6.37 -3.38 4.47
C VAL A 29 -5.78 -2.17 5.20
N LEU A 30 -6.25 -0.97 4.84
CA LEU A 30 -5.92 0.26 5.56
C LEU A 30 -6.97 0.58 6.62
N PHE A 31 -6.49 0.96 7.80
CA PHE A 31 -7.33 1.50 8.85
C PHE A 31 -7.59 3.00 8.62
N GLY A 32 -8.73 3.30 8.02
CA GLY A 32 -9.10 4.63 7.50
C GLY A 32 -9.08 5.75 8.54
N TYR A 33 -9.39 5.45 9.80
CA TYR A 33 -9.36 6.47 10.87
C TYR A 33 -7.97 7.07 11.14
N ASN A 34 -6.90 6.46 10.62
CA ASN A 34 -5.54 6.97 10.76
C ASN A 34 -5.04 7.75 9.52
N PHE A 35 -5.84 7.84 8.45
CA PHE A 35 -5.45 8.44 7.18
C PHE A 35 -6.44 9.50 6.73
N ASP A 36 -5.94 10.70 6.40
CA ASP A 36 -6.76 11.68 5.69
C ASP A 36 -7.10 11.15 4.28
N SER A 37 -8.28 11.49 3.80
CA SER A 37 -8.79 11.07 2.49
C SER A 37 -7.83 11.38 1.33
N LYS A 38 -7.09 12.49 1.42
CA LYS A 38 -6.04 12.84 0.45
C LYS A 38 -4.96 11.75 0.34
N TYR A 39 -4.45 11.28 1.49
CA TYR A 39 -3.42 10.25 1.51
C TYR A 39 -3.98 8.91 1.05
N GLN A 40 -5.21 8.56 1.44
CA GLN A 40 -5.86 7.35 0.94
C GLN A 40 -5.93 7.33 -0.60
N ARG A 41 -6.22 8.48 -1.23
CA ARG A 41 -6.23 8.62 -2.69
C ARG A 41 -4.84 8.47 -3.30
N GLU A 42 -3.83 9.15 -2.76
CA GLU A 42 -2.44 9.03 -3.21
C GLU A 42 -1.93 7.58 -3.11
N PHE A 43 -2.28 6.87 -2.03
CA PHE A 43 -1.95 5.45 -1.86
C PHE A 43 -2.60 4.57 -2.93
N LYS A 44 -3.89 4.78 -3.20
CA LYS A 44 -4.62 4.00 -4.20
C LYS A 44 -4.06 4.24 -5.61
N GLU A 45 -3.73 5.49 -5.94
CA GLU A 45 -3.07 5.84 -7.21
C GLU A 45 -1.68 5.22 -7.32
N ALA A 46 -0.88 5.27 -6.25
CA ALA A 46 0.44 4.66 -6.24
C ALA A 46 0.37 3.14 -6.45
N LEU A 47 -0.57 2.45 -5.81
CA LEU A 47 -0.75 1.00 -5.97
C LEU A 47 -1.31 0.62 -7.34
N ASN A 48 -2.28 1.38 -7.88
CA ASN A 48 -2.83 1.12 -9.21
C ASN A 48 -1.81 1.36 -10.34
N ASN A 49 -0.94 2.36 -10.19
CA ASN A 49 0.14 2.63 -11.15
C ASN A 49 1.35 1.73 -10.93
N TYR A 50 1.40 1.02 -9.80
CA TYR A 50 2.51 0.16 -9.46
C TYR A 50 2.31 -1.23 -10.06
N THR A 51 2.93 -1.44 -11.20
CA THR A 51 3.14 -2.77 -11.78
C THR A 51 4.28 -3.45 -11.02
N ASN A 52 3.98 -4.25 -10.00
CA ASN A 52 4.99 -5.03 -9.30
C ASN A 52 5.65 -6.05 -10.24
N LYS A 53 6.93 -6.38 -10.01
CA LYS A 53 7.70 -7.29 -10.87
C LYS A 53 7.15 -8.72 -10.92
N LYS A 54 6.27 -9.08 -9.97
CA LYS A 54 5.71 -10.41 -9.78
C LYS A 54 4.30 -10.55 -10.38
N SER A 55 3.75 -9.49 -10.98
CA SER A 55 2.36 -9.45 -11.51
C SER A 55 1.29 -9.87 -10.49
N ILE A 56 1.51 -9.56 -9.20
CA ILE A 56 0.55 -9.84 -8.13
C ILE A 56 -0.59 -8.82 -8.20
N GLU A 57 -1.83 -9.29 -8.24
CA GLU A 57 -3.00 -8.42 -8.15
C GLU A 57 -3.27 -8.09 -6.67
N LEU A 58 -3.02 -6.84 -6.28
CA LEU A 58 -3.16 -6.37 -4.90
C LEU A 58 -4.44 -5.55 -4.72
N ASP A 59 -5.43 -6.10 -4.01
CA ASP A 59 -6.68 -5.40 -3.69
C ASP A 59 -6.52 -4.54 -2.44
N MET A 60 -6.71 -3.22 -2.57
CA MET A 60 -6.62 -2.28 -1.47
C MET A 60 -8.00 -1.91 -0.94
N VAL A 61 -8.25 -2.20 0.34
CA VAL A 61 -9.52 -1.92 1.02
C VAL A 61 -9.31 -0.99 2.20
N VAL A 62 -10.15 0.02 2.34
CA VAL A 62 -10.17 0.89 3.53
C VAL A 62 -11.27 0.43 4.48
N ARG A 63 -10.93 0.24 5.74
CA ARG A 63 -11.86 -0.10 6.83
C ARG A 63 -11.83 0.99 7.90
N TYR A 64 -13.01 1.36 8.37
CA TYR A 64 -13.23 2.27 9.49
C TYR A 64 -13.41 1.38 10.72
#